data_AF-A0A941XRB2-F1
#
_entry.id   AF-A0A941XRB2-F1
#
_cell.length_a   1.000
_cell.length_b   1.000
_cell.length_c   1.000
_cell.angle_alpha   90.00
_cell.angle_beta   90.00
_cell.angle_gamma   90.00
#
_symmetry.space_group_name_H-M   'P 1'
#
loop_
_entity.id
_entity.type
_entity.pdbx_description
1 polymer ?
#
loop_
_entity_poly.entity_id
_entity_poly.type
_entity_poly.pdbx_seq_one_letter_code
_entity_poly.pdbx_strand_id
1 'polypeptide(L)'
;LNIADRDLLYKRINERVDEMFAHGLLYEVFSLYKKGITPNAIGYKELIPFFNKEVTLETATDNIKLNSRHLAKRQMTWFRTQMDTHFYEVNLDNIEQTIDTIYHDLKEFLK
;
A
#
# COMPACT_ATOMS: atom_id res chain seq x y z
N LEU A 1 8.80 -12.26 5.96
CA LEU A 1 8.38 -11.27 6.94
C LEU A 1 8.18 -12.05 8.20
N ASN A 2 9.08 -11.83 9.16
CA ASN A 2 8.84 -12.30 10.52
C ASN A 2 7.56 -11.58 11.05
N ILE A 3 7.08 -11.95 12.23
CA ILE A 3 5.84 -11.36 12.76
C ILE A 3 5.99 -9.84 12.98
N ALA A 4 7.15 -9.38 13.46
CA ALA A 4 7.44 -7.96 13.73
C ALA A 4 7.41 -7.09 12.46
N ASP A 5 7.94 -7.58 11.33
CA ASP A 5 7.94 -6.86 10.05
C ASP A 5 6.51 -6.68 9.51
N ARG A 6 5.62 -7.65 9.80
CA ARG A 6 4.22 -7.60 9.33
C ARG A 6 3.42 -6.56 10.08
N ASP A 7 3.61 -6.46 11.39
CA ASP A 7 2.91 -5.48 12.22
C ASP A 7 3.35 -4.06 11.87
N LEU A 8 4.66 -3.85 11.68
CA LEU A 8 5.18 -2.57 11.21
C LEU A 8 4.64 -2.19 9.82
N LEU A 9 4.63 -3.13 8.87
CA LEU A 9 4.07 -2.91 7.54
C LEU A 9 2.58 -2.52 7.61
N TYR A 10 1.80 -3.22 8.42
CA TYR A 10 0.37 -2.93 8.56
C TYR A 10 0.12 -1.59 9.23
N LYS A 11 0.92 -1.23 10.23
CA LYS A 11 0.87 0.09 10.85
C LYS A 11 1.09 1.20 9.81
N ARG A 12 2.16 1.10 9.01
CA ARG A 12 2.47 2.07 7.95
C ARG A 12 1.39 2.13 6.88
N ILE A 13 0.80 1.00 6.50
CA ILE A 13 -0.32 0.98 5.54
C ILE A 13 -1.52 1.73 6.10
N ASN A 14 -1.84 1.54 7.38
CA ASN A 14 -2.96 2.23 8.02
C ASN A 14 -2.71 3.74 8.10
N GLU A 15 -1.52 4.14 8.57
CA GLU A 15 -1.09 5.55 8.64
C GLU A 15 -1.16 6.22 7.26
N ARG A 16 -0.66 5.55 6.22
CA ARG A 16 -0.75 6.06 4.83
C ARG A 16 -2.19 6.27 4.38
N VAL A 17 -3.12 5.39 4.75
CA VAL A 17 -4.54 5.58 4.40
C VAL A 17 -5.10 6.81 5.12
N ASP A 18 -4.76 6.99 6.39
CA ASP A 18 -5.17 8.17 7.16
C ASP A 18 -4.61 9.47 6.54
N GLU A 19 -3.34 9.46 6.12
CA GLU A 19 -2.71 10.55 5.37
C GLU A 19 -3.40 10.82 4.01
N MET A 20 -3.82 9.78 3.28
CA MET A 20 -4.56 9.95 2.02
C MET A 20 -5.87 10.72 2.25
N PHE A 21 -6.59 10.43 3.34
CA PHE A 21 -7.79 11.19 3.71
C PHE A 21 -7.45 12.63 4.09
N ALA A 22 -6.39 12.84 4.87
CA ALA A 22 -5.92 14.18 5.22
C ALA A 22 -5.53 15.01 3.98
N HIS A 23 -5.00 14.36 2.94
CA HIS A 23 -4.65 14.98 1.65
C HIS A 23 -5.81 15.07 0.65
N GLY A 24 -7.05 14.73 1.06
CA GLY A 24 -8.24 14.99 0.24
C GLY A 24 -8.69 13.85 -0.66
N LEU A 25 -8.32 12.59 -0.36
CA LEU A 25 -8.82 11.39 -1.07
C LEU A 25 -10.35 11.43 -1.24
N LEU A 26 -11.09 11.73 -0.17
CA LEU A 26 -12.56 11.75 -0.21
C LEU A 26 -13.10 12.72 -1.28
N TYR A 27 -12.49 13.91 -1.38
CA TYR A 27 -12.87 14.91 -2.36
C TYR A 27 -12.51 14.47 -3.79
N GLU A 28 -11.32 13.90 -3.97
CA GLU A 28 -10.89 13.38 -5.26
C GLU A 28 -11.86 12.32 -5.80
N VAL A 29 -12.17 11.31 -4.99
CA VAL A 29 -13.07 10.22 -5.41
C VAL A 29 -14.50 10.75 -5.61
N PHE A 30 -14.96 11.68 -4.78
CA PHE A 30 -16.28 12.30 -4.96
C PHE A 30 -16.39 13.05 -6.30
N SER A 31 -15.33 13.77 -6.71
CA SER A 31 -15.28 14.47 -8.00
C SER A 31 -15.39 13.50 -9.19
N LEU A 32 -14.72 12.35 -9.11
CA LEU A 32 -14.84 11.29 -10.12
C LEU A 32 -16.22 10.64 -10.12
N TYR A 33 -16.75 10.33 -8.94
CA TYR A 33 -18.08 9.76 -8.77
C TYR A 33 -19.18 10.64 -9.38
N LYS A 34 -19.09 11.97 -9.17
CA LYS A 34 -20.02 12.93 -9.78
C LYS A 34 -19.98 12.97 -11.30
N LYS A 35 -18.86 12.58 -11.92
CA LYS A 35 -18.71 12.44 -13.36
C LYS A 35 -19.16 11.07 -13.88
N GLY A 36 -19.67 10.19 -13.01
CA GLY A 36 -20.00 8.80 -13.34
C GLY A 36 -18.78 7.91 -13.51
N ILE A 37 -17.59 8.35 -13.07
CA ILE A 37 -16.35 7.59 -13.18
C ILE A 37 -16.12 6.84 -11.85
N THR A 38 -16.08 5.50 -11.93
CA THR A 38 -15.90 4.63 -10.76
C THR A 38 -14.67 3.72 -10.94
N PRO A 39 -13.46 4.18 -10.57
CA PRO A 39 -12.25 3.37 -10.70
C PRO A 39 -12.29 2.14 -9.79
N ASN A 40 -11.80 1.00 -10.29
CA ASN A 40 -11.71 -0.25 -9.53
C ASN A 40 -10.45 -0.38 -8.65
N ALA A 41 -9.67 0.70 -8.52
CA ALA A 41 -8.48 0.76 -7.70
C ALA A 41 -8.85 0.77 -6.20
N ILE A 42 -8.02 0.13 -5.36
CA ILE A 42 -8.14 0.19 -3.90
C ILE A 42 -7.93 1.64 -3.46
N GLY A 43 -8.81 2.13 -2.59
CA GLY A 43 -8.89 3.53 -2.19
C GLY A 43 -10.04 4.29 -2.88
N TYR A 44 -10.44 3.85 -4.07
CA TYR A 44 -11.53 4.47 -4.84
C TYR A 44 -12.81 3.65 -4.72
N LYS A 45 -12.74 2.36 -5.06
CA LYS A 45 -13.93 1.49 -5.10
C LYS A 45 -14.61 1.34 -3.75
N GLU A 46 -13.85 1.41 -2.65
CA GLU A 46 -14.39 1.29 -1.29
C GLU A 46 -15.23 2.51 -0.87
N LEU A 47 -15.04 3.67 -1.50
CA LEU A 47 -15.81 4.88 -1.22
C LEU A 47 -17.13 4.96 -2.01
N ILE A 48 -17.32 4.14 -3.05
CA ILE A 48 -18.56 4.13 -3.84
C ILE A 48 -19.77 3.74 -2.98
N PRO A 49 -19.74 2.64 -2.18
CA PRO A 49 -20.84 2.32 -1.27
C PRO A 49 -21.12 3.42 -0.24
N PHE A 50 -20.09 4.16 0.20
CA PHE A 50 -20.27 5.31 1.09
C PHE A 50 -21.07 6.43 0.41
N PHE A 51 -20.72 6.78 -0.85
CA PHE A 51 -21.48 7.80 -1.60
C PHE A 51 -22.91 7.37 -1.93
N ASN A 52 -23.15 6.06 -2.05
CA ASN A 52 -24.49 5.49 -2.19
C ASN A 52 -25.26 5.40 -0.86
N LYS A 53 -24.65 5.78 0.26
CA LYS A 53 -25.21 5.66 1.62
C LYS A 53 -25.48 4.22 2.07
N GLU A 54 -24.74 3.27 1.52
CA GLU A 54 -24.84 1.83 1.86
C GLU A 54 -23.97 1.48 3.08
N VAL A 55 -22.88 2.21 3.31
CA VAL A 55 -21.95 2.04 4.44
C VAL A 55 -21.55 3.37 5.03
N THR A 56 -21.01 3.37 6.26
CA THR A 56 -20.43 4.58 6.87
C THR A 56 -19.06 4.89 6.27
N LEU A 57 -18.60 6.14 6.43
CA LEU A 57 -17.24 6.53 6.03
C LEU A 57 -16.18 5.71 6.78
N GLU A 58 -16.41 5.43 8.05
CA GLU A 58 -15.54 4.59 8.89
C GLU A 58 -15.40 3.19 8.29
N THR A 59 -16.52 2.53 7.96
CA THR A 59 -16.49 1.20 7.33
C THR A 59 -15.77 1.23 5.97
N ALA A 60 -15.99 2.26 5.16
CA ALA A 60 -15.28 2.42 3.89
C ALA A 60 -13.76 2.58 4.12
N THR A 61 -13.35 3.41 5.07
CA THR A 61 -11.94 3.62 5.45
C THR A 61 -11.29 2.32 5.93
N ASP A 62 -11.97 1.56 6.78
CA ASP A 62 -11.48 0.27 7.26
C ASP A 62 -11.32 -0.74 6.13
N ASN A 63 -12.25 -0.74 5.17
CA ASN A 63 -12.14 -1.57 3.97
C ASN A 63 -10.93 -1.18 3.11
N ILE A 64 -10.62 0.12 2.96
CA ILE A 64 -9.40 0.58 2.26
C ILE A 64 -8.15 0.05 2.96
N LYS A 65 -8.08 0.19 4.30
CA LYS A 65 -6.96 -0.32 5.11
C LYS A 65 -6.81 -1.84 4.95
N LEU A 66 -7.91 -2.58 5.07
CA LEU A 66 -7.93 -4.04 4.93
C LEU A 66 -7.48 -4.50 3.54
N ASN A 67 -8.07 -3.93 2.49
CA ASN A 67 -7.75 -4.31 1.11
C ASN A 67 -6.31 -3.93 0.74
N SER A 68 -5.80 -2.81 1.26
CA SER A 68 -4.39 -2.42 1.10
C SER A 68 -3.44 -3.44 1.74
N ARG A 69 -3.73 -3.93 2.95
CA ARG A 69 -2.95 -5.00 3.61
C ARG A 69 -3.01 -6.32 2.81
N HIS A 70 -4.18 -6.68 2.31
CA HIS A 70 -4.34 -7.86 1.46
C HIS A 70 -3.56 -7.76 0.16
N LEU A 71 -3.54 -6.57 -0.46
CA LEU A 71 -2.73 -6.33 -1.66
C LEU A 71 -1.24 -6.48 -1.35
N ALA A 72 -0.74 -5.83 -0.28
CA ALA A 72 0.66 -5.94 0.13
C ALA A 72 1.08 -7.39 0.41
N LYS A 73 0.21 -8.17 1.09
CA LYS A 73 0.43 -9.60 1.30
C LYS A 73 0.52 -10.36 -0.02
N ARG A 74 -0.42 -10.13 -0.95
CA ARG A 74 -0.42 -10.79 -2.26
C ARG A 74 0.83 -10.46 -3.07
N GLN A 75 1.26 -9.19 -3.09
CA GLN A 75 2.50 -8.77 -3.74
C GLN A 75 3.70 -9.51 -3.16
N MET A 76 3.82 -9.54 -1.83
CA MET A 76 4.92 -10.24 -1.15
C MET A 76 4.91 -11.75 -1.44
N THR A 77 3.74 -12.39 -1.42
CA THR A 77 3.62 -13.80 -1.80
C THR A 77 4.07 -14.02 -3.24
N TRP A 78 3.57 -13.21 -4.17
CA TRP A 78 3.91 -13.35 -5.60
C TRP A 78 5.41 -13.21 -5.85
N PHE A 79 6.07 -12.19 -5.29
CA PHE A 79 7.53 -12.04 -5.44
C PHE A 79 8.32 -13.22 -4.87
N ARG A 80 7.86 -13.82 -3.77
CA ARG A 80 8.55 -14.97 -3.14
C ARG A 80 8.36 -16.28 -3.89
N THR A 81 7.21 -16.46 -4.54
CA THR A 81 6.85 -17.75 -5.12
C THR A 81 6.99 -17.80 -6.63
N GLN A 82 7.00 -16.65 -7.32
CA GLN A 82 6.96 -16.60 -8.79
C GLN A 82 8.21 -15.97 -9.40
N MET A 83 9.09 -15.39 -8.60
CA MET A 83 10.29 -14.71 -9.08
C MET A 83 11.50 -15.19 -8.29
N ASP A 84 12.62 -15.39 -8.98
CA ASP A 84 13.91 -15.54 -8.34
C ASP A 84 14.46 -14.14 -8.03
N THR A 85 14.07 -13.61 -6.86
CA THR A 85 14.38 -12.22 -6.47
C THR A 85 15.22 -12.21 -5.20
N HIS A 86 16.28 -11.41 -5.20
CA HIS A 86 17.00 -11.07 -3.98
C HIS A 86 16.20 -10.01 -3.18
N PHE A 87 15.84 -10.33 -1.94
CA PHE A 87 15.11 -9.42 -1.07
C PHE A 87 16.08 -8.65 -0.17
N TYR A 88 16.01 -7.34 -0.21
CA TYR A 88 16.73 -6.45 0.70
C TYR A 88 15.85 -6.12 1.91
N GLU A 89 16.42 -6.23 3.10
CA GLU A 89 15.84 -5.62 4.30
C GLU A 89 16.18 -4.13 4.30
N VAL A 90 15.16 -3.28 4.39
CA VAL A 90 15.36 -1.83 4.35
C VAL A 90 15.63 -1.33 5.76
N ASN A 91 16.83 -0.83 5.99
CA ASN A 91 17.14 -0.07 7.21
C ASN A 91 16.48 1.32 7.10
N LEU A 92 15.38 1.51 7.82
CA LEU A 92 14.62 2.76 7.79
C LEU A 92 15.31 3.89 8.56
N ASP A 93 16.15 3.55 9.54
CA ASP A 93 16.92 4.53 10.32
C ASP A 93 18.18 4.98 9.56
N ASN A 94 18.64 4.17 8.61
CA ASN A 94 19.77 4.48 7.74
C ASN A 94 19.51 3.94 6.32
N ILE A 95 18.75 4.71 5.55
CA ILE A 95 18.42 4.35 4.17
C ILE A 95 19.67 4.34 3.28
N GLU A 96 20.65 5.21 3.53
CA GLU A 96 21.90 5.28 2.76
C GLU A 96 22.65 3.94 2.80
N GLN A 97 22.73 3.30 3.98
CA GLN A 97 23.32 1.97 4.12
C GLN A 97 22.62 0.90 3.25
N THR A 98 21.29 0.97 3.14
CA THR A 98 20.52 0.04 2.29
C THR A 98 20.85 0.29 0.81
N ILE A 99 20.92 1.56 0.41
CA ILE A 99 21.27 1.96 -0.97
C ILE A 99 22.68 1.51 -1.32
N ASP A 100 23.65 1.72 -0.43
CA ASP A 100 25.05 1.32 -0.65
C ASP A 100 25.18 -0.18 -0.84
N THR A 101 24.47 -0.98 -0.03
CA THR A 101 24.40 -2.44 -0.17
C THR A 101 23.87 -2.83 -1.55
N ILE A 102 22.71 -2.29 -1.95
CA ILE A 102 22.11 -2.58 -3.26
C ILE A 102 23.08 -2.19 -4.39
N TYR A 103 23.73 -1.03 -4.29
CA TYR A 103 24.66 -0.56 -5.31
C TYR A 103 25.90 -1.44 -5.43
N HIS A 104 26.42 -1.95 -4.31
CA HIS A 104 27.51 -2.91 -4.30
C HIS A 104 27.12 -4.22 -5.00
N ASP A 105 25.98 -4.80 -4.62
CA ASP A 105 25.50 -6.06 -5.18
C ASP A 105 25.22 -5.96 -6.69
N LEU A 106 24.64 -4.84 -7.14
CA LEU A 106 24.45 -4.57 -8.56
C LEU A 106 25.78 -4.45 -9.32
N LYS A 107 26.82 -3.85 -8.71
CA LYS A 107 28.15 -3.76 -9.30
C LYS A 107 28.81 -5.13 -9.43
N GLU A 108 28.63 -6.01 -8.46
CA GLU A 108 29.16 -7.38 -8.54
C GLU A 108 28.43 -8.21 -9.59
N PHE A 109 27.11 -8.05 -9.69
CA PHE A 109 26.30 -8.75 -10.68
C PHE A 109 26.63 -8.35 -12.14
N LEU A 110 27.01 -7.09 -12.38
CA LEU A 110 27.33 -6.58 -13.72
C LEU A 110 28.78 -6.82 -14.17
N LYS A 111 29.64 -7.35 -13.30
CA LYS A 111 31.01 -7.76 -13.65
C LYS A 111 31.02 -9.15 -14.29
#